data_AF-A0A5E4D8Z3-F1
#
_entry.id   AF-A0A5E4D8Z3-F1
#
_cell.length_a   1.000
_cell.length_b   1.000
_cell.length_c   1.000
_cell.angle_alpha   90.00
_cell.angle_beta   90.00
_cell.angle_gamma   90.00
#
_symmetry.space_group_name_H-M   'P 1'
#
loop_
_entity.id
_entity.type
_entity.pdbx_description
1 polymer ?
#
loop_
_entity_poly.entity_id
_entity_poly.type
_entity_poly.pdbx_seq_one_letter_code
_entity_poly.pdbx_strand_id
1 'polypeptide(L)'
;GYKQENELSEVASEVDCGDLQHLPYRLMEVKAMKLFDASRTDSIVLVFVESQYSSLGQDIIMILESSRFQYHIEIATGKGDLPALTDKTKGKYVLIIYENILKYINMDSWNRSLLDKYCVEYGVGVIGFHRTNDKSLQSFQLKGFPFSIYGNLAVKDCCINPHSPLLRVTKSSKLERGSLPGTDWTVFQINHSTYQPVIFAKIKTPENLSPPVSKGAFFATIIHDLGVHDGIQRVLFGNNLNFWLHKLIFIDAISFLSGKKLELSLDRYILVDIDDIFVGKEGTRMNTNDVK
;
A
#
# COMPACT_ATOMS: atom_id res chain seq x y z
N GLY A 1 38.71 30.43 -23.61
CA GLY A 1 38.33 29.01 -23.52
C GLY A 1 37.65 28.78 -22.20
N TYR A 2 36.33 28.69 -22.21
CA TYR A 2 35.53 28.23 -21.08
C TYR A 2 34.76 27.01 -21.57
N LYS A 3 35.05 25.85 -20.99
CA LYS A 3 34.35 24.60 -21.26
C LYS A 3 32.97 24.70 -20.62
N GLN A 4 31.95 24.83 -21.46
CA GLN A 4 30.56 24.52 -21.13
C GLN A 4 30.49 22.99 -21.04
N GLU A 5 30.31 22.45 -19.84
CA GLU A 5 29.88 21.06 -19.70
C GLU A 5 28.42 21.00 -20.15
N ASN A 6 28.21 20.37 -21.30
CA ASN A 6 26.90 20.01 -21.81
C ASN A 6 26.23 19.06 -20.82
N GLU A 7 25.30 19.58 -20.01
CA GLU A 7 24.19 18.77 -19.51
C GLU A 7 23.39 18.29 -20.73
N LEU A 8 23.67 17.06 -21.16
CA LEU A 8 22.83 16.35 -22.11
C LEU A 8 21.46 16.20 -21.45
N SER A 9 20.52 17.04 -21.87
CA SER A 9 19.10 16.84 -21.66
C SER A 9 18.71 15.48 -22.22
N GLU A 10 18.65 14.46 -21.35
CA GLU A 10 17.93 13.23 -21.66
C GLU A 10 16.48 13.62 -21.90
N VAL A 11 16.13 13.80 -23.16
CA VAL A 11 14.75 13.76 -23.65
C VAL A 11 14.29 12.30 -23.49
N ALA A 12 14.06 11.91 -22.24
CA ALA A 12 13.47 10.64 -21.90
C ALA A 12 12.01 10.72 -22.31
N SER A 13 11.67 9.99 -23.38
CA SER A 13 10.31 9.70 -23.81
C SER A 13 9.40 9.53 -22.60
N GLU A 14 8.28 10.25 -22.58
CA GLU A 14 7.24 10.12 -21.55
C GLU A 14 6.68 8.69 -21.57
N VAL A 15 7.34 7.75 -20.90
CA VAL A 15 6.79 6.41 -20.68
C VAL A 15 5.73 6.58 -19.60
N ASP A 16 4.46 6.56 -20.02
CA ASP A 16 3.35 6.53 -19.09
C ASP A 16 3.34 5.17 -18.38
N CYS A 17 2.84 5.12 -17.15
CA CYS A 17 2.88 3.86 -16.39
C CYS A 17 1.93 2.79 -16.95
N GLY A 18 0.98 3.17 -17.79
CA GLY A 18 0.21 2.26 -18.63
C GLY A 18 1.00 1.65 -19.81
N ASP A 19 2.10 2.28 -20.22
CA ASP A 19 2.97 1.80 -21.30
C ASP A 19 4.05 0.82 -20.82
N LEU A 20 4.07 0.48 -19.52
CA LEU A 20 4.90 -0.59 -18.95
C LEU A 20 4.39 -2.00 -19.34
N GLN A 21 3.97 -2.16 -20.60
CA GLN A 21 3.36 -3.35 -21.21
C GLN A 21 4.27 -4.58 -21.26
N HIS A 22 5.52 -4.48 -20.79
CA HIS A 22 6.52 -5.54 -20.80
C HIS A 22 6.79 -6.19 -19.45
N LEU A 23 6.02 -5.84 -18.41
CA LEU A 23 6.09 -6.57 -17.14
C LEU A 23 5.26 -7.86 -17.22
N PRO A 24 5.74 -8.99 -16.66
CA PRO A 24 5.15 -10.32 -16.85
C PRO A 24 3.75 -10.52 -16.23
N TYR A 25 3.11 -9.48 -15.71
CA TYR A 25 1.72 -9.53 -15.28
C TYR A 25 0.83 -9.37 -16.52
N ARG A 26 0.36 -10.48 -17.10
CA ARG A 26 -0.78 -10.40 -18.03
C ARG A 26 -1.93 -9.74 -17.30
N LEU A 27 -2.62 -8.81 -17.97
CA LEU A 27 -3.92 -8.28 -17.59
C LEU A 27 -4.88 -9.48 -17.48
N MET A 28 -4.87 -10.19 -16.36
CA MET A 28 -5.94 -11.13 -16.07
C MET A 28 -7.16 -10.24 -15.85
N GLU A 29 -8.15 -10.37 -16.73
CA GLU A 29 -9.51 -10.04 -16.34
C GLU A 29 -9.72 -10.74 -15.00
N VAL A 30 -9.91 -9.96 -13.94
CA VAL A 30 -10.28 -10.46 -12.62
C VAL A 30 -11.65 -11.08 -12.83
N LYS A 31 -11.67 -12.31 -13.32
CA LYS A 31 -12.84 -13.09 -13.63
C LYS A 31 -13.48 -13.29 -12.28
N ALA A 32 -14.46 -12.44 -11.97
CA ALA A 32 -15.01 -12.17 -10.66
C ALA A 32 -14.73 -13.33 -9.71
N MET A 33 -13.60 -13.27 -8.99
CA MET A 33 -13.30 -14.27 -7.98
C MET A 33 -14.49 -14.19 -7.03
N LYS A 34 -15.22 -15.31 -6.98
CA LYS A 34 -16.49 -15.57 -6.29
C LYS A 34 -16.97 -14.35 -5.51
N LEU A 35 -18.03 -13.67 -5.97
CA LEU A 35 -18.66 -12.57 -5.23
C LEU A 35 -18.87 -13.05 -3.79
N PHE A 36 -17.99 -12.60 -2.89
CA PHE A 36 -17.94 -13.11 -1.53
C PHE A 36 -19.19 -12.59 -0.82
N ASP A 37 -19.91 -13.48 -0.14
CA ASP A 37 -21.04 -13.09 0.67
C ASP A 37 -20.52 -12.38 1.92
N ALA A 38 -20.26 -11.09 1.76
CA ALA A 38 -19.72 -10.25 2.80
C ALA A 38 -20.59 -10.30 4.06
N SER A 39 -21.89 -10.61 3.97
CA SER A 39 -22.81 -10.67 5.12
C SER A 39 -22.40 -11.65 6.23
N ARG A 40 -21.52 -12.60 5.93
CA ARG A 40 -21.04 -13.64 6.85
C ARG A 40 -20.04 -13.17 7.90
N THR A 41 -19.59 -11.92 7.83
CA THR A 41 -18.64 -11.31 8.79
C THR A 41 -19.21 -10.07 9.49
N ASP A 42 -18.71 -9.75 10.69
CA ASP A 42 -18.89 -8.43 11.29
C ASP A 42 -17.94 -7.40 10.65
N SER A 43 -18.35 -6.13 10.59
CA SER A 43 -17.58 -5.04 9.99
C SER A 43 -16.48 -4.52 10.94
N ILE A 44 -15.71 -5.45 11.51
CA ILE A 44 -14.60 -5.18 12.43
C ILE A 44 -13.29 -5.58 11.75
N VAL A 45 -12.27 -4.74 11.88
CA VAL A 45 -10.91 -5.02 11.38
C VAL A 45 -10.06 -5.59 12.50
N LEU A 46 -9.42 -6.75 12.30
CA LEU A 46 -8.43 -7.27 13.23
C LEU A 46 -7.04 -6.70 12.88
N VAL A 47 -6.41 -5.99 13.81
CA VAL A 47 -5.13 -5.31 13.58
C VAL A 47 -4.06 -5.91 14.49
N PHE A 48 -3.09 -6.60 13.88
CA PHE A 48 -1.91 -7.12 14.54
C PHE A 48 -0.78 -6.09 14.54
N VAL A 49 -0.46 -5.56 15.71
CA VAL A 49 0.62 -4.58 15.93
C VAL A 49 1.82 -5.21 16.62
N GLU A 50 3.02 -4.64 16.44
CA GLU A 50 4.22 -5.12 17.13
C GLU A 50 4.22 -4.75 18.62
N SER A 51 3.66 -3.59 18.95
CA SER A 51 3.47 -3.12 20.33
C SER A 51 2.33 -2.10 20.39
N GLN A 52 1.87 -1.74 21.58
CA GLN A 52 0.84 -0.70 21.77
C GLN A 52 1.29 0.69 21.29
N TYR A 53 2.59 0.92 21.14
CA TYR A 53 3.16 2.25 20.86
C TYR A 53 3.93 2.29 19.54
N SER A 54 3.80 1.26 18.70
CA SER A 54 4.50 1.24 17.43
C SER A 54 3.95 2.34 16.50
N SER A 55 4.86 3.10 15.87
CA SER A 55 4.48 4.26 15.04
C SER A 55 3.53 3.85 13.91
N LEU A 56 3.83 2.78 13.19
CA LEU A 56 2.98 2.32 12.09
C LEU A 56 1.65 1.74 12.61
N GLY A 57 1.67 1.03 13.73
CA GLY A 57 0.44 0.60 14.41
C GLY A 57 -0.48 1.79 14.73
N GLN A 58 0.07 2.87 15.29
CA GLN A 58 -0.67 4.10 15.58
C GLN A 58 -1.19 4.80 14.31
N ASP A 59 -0.39 4.86 13.24
CA ASP A 59 -0.84 5.41 11.96
C ASP A 59 -2.01 4.61 11.36
N ILE A 60 -1.95 3.28 11.43
CA ILE A 60 -3.04 2.39 10.99
C ILE A 60 -4.31 2.68 11.80
N ILE A 61 -4.20 2.70 13.13
CA ILE A 61 -5.33 2.95 14.04
C ILE A 61 -5.93 4.33 13.77
N MET A 62 -5.12 5.36 13.63
CA MET A 62 -5.58 6.73 13.34
C MET A 62 -6.39 6.79 12.04
N ILE A 63 -5.98 6.09 10.97
CA ILE A 63 -6.75 6.03 9.73
C ILE A 63 -8.08 5.29 9.94
N LEU A 64 -8.10 4.18 10.68
CA LEU A 64 -9.33 3.44 10.98
C LEU A 64 -10.30 4.28 11.84
N GLU A 65 -9.81 4.95 12.88
CA GLU A 65 -10.59 5.83 13.77
C GLU A 65 -11.17 7.02 13.02
N SER A 66 -10.35 7.74 12.24
CA SER A 66 -10.82 8.88 11.44
C SER A 66 -11.83 8.47 10.37
N SER A 67 -11.75 7.22 9.89
CA SER A 67 -12.71 6.61 8.96
C SER A 67 -13.95 6.03 9.66
N ARG A 68 -13.99 6.03 11.00
CA ARG A 68 -15.03 5.40 11.83
C ARG A 68 -15.21 3.90 11.55
N PHE A 69 -14.14 3.21 11.18
CA PHE A 69 -14.14 1.76 11.02
C PHE A 69 -13.87 1.10 12.36
N GLN A 70 -14.69 0.13 12.74
CA GLN A 70 -14.47 -0.62 13.97
C GLN A 70 -13.25 -1.53 13.82
N TYR A 71 -12.46 -1.63 14.88
CA TYR A 71 -11.26 -2.46 14.89
C TYR A 71 -11.02 -3.12 16.24
N HIS A 72 -10.23 -4.18 16.22
CA HIS A 72 -9.74 -4.90 17.39
C HIS A 72 -8.21 -5.02 17.26
N ILE A 73 -7.47 -4.55 18.26
CA ILE A 73 -6.01 -4.58 18.27
C ILE A 73 -5.53 -5.84 18.99
N GLU A 74 -4.56 -6.52 18.39
CA GLU A 74 -3.84 -7.63 19.01
C GLU A 74 -2.32 -7.44 18.87
N ILE A 75 -1.56 -7.81 19.90
CA ILE A 75 -0.09 -7.76 19.83
C ILE A 75 0.43 -9.03 19.17
N ALA A 76 1.15 -8.88 18.06
CA ALA A 76 1.70 -9.98 17.27
C ALA A 76 2.95 -10.60 17.94
N THR A 77 2.72 -11.39 18.99
CA THR A 77 3.78 -12.09 19.73
C THR A 77 4.44 -13.20 18.90
N GLY A 78 3.76 -13.71 17.87
CA GLY A 78 4.25 -14.76 16.96
C GLY A 78 4.26 -16.17 17.56
N LYS A 79 3.94 -16.32 18.85
CA LYS A 79 3.83 -17.59 19.57
C LYS A 79 2.63 -17.67 20.51
N GLY A 80 1.76 -16.66 20.50
CA GLY A 80 0.52 -16.65 21.28
C GLY A 80 -0.65 -17.19 20.47
N ASP A 81 -1.73 -17.51 21.18
CA ASP A 81 -2.99 -17.93 20.57
C ASP A 81 -3.61 -16.77 19.78
N LEU A 82 -4.24 -17.11 18.65
CA LEU A 82 -5.07 -16.16 17.91
C LEU A 82 -6.31 -15.80 18.73
N PRO A 83 -6.82 -14.56 18.62
CA PRO A 83 -8.13 -14.23 19.16
C PRO A 83 -9.19 -15.10 18.51
N ALA A 84 -10.34 -15.26 19.18
CA ALA A 84 -11.48 -15.94 18.57
C ALA A 84 -11.85 -15.28 17.23
N LEU A 85 -11.79 -16.05 16.14
CA LEU A 85 -12.06 -15.57 14.78
C LEU A 85 -13.55 -15.65 14.41
N THR A 86 -14.30 -16.50 15.09
CA THR A 86 -15.73 -16.71 14.87
C THR A 86 -16.52 -16.49 16.16
N ASP A 87 -17.76 -16.07 16.01
CA ASP A 87 -18.79 -16.14 17.04
C ASP A 87 -19.94 -17.00 16.50
N LYS A 88 -20.13 -18.18 17.10
CA LYS A 88 -21.06 -19.21 16.62
C LYS A 88 -20.76 -19.61 15.17
N THR A 89 -21.53 -19.08 14.21
CA THR A 89 -21.43 -19.36 12.78
C THR A 89 -21.06 -18.12 11.95
N LYS A 90 -20.74 -17.00 12.59
CA LYS A 90 -20.39 -15.74 11.95
C LYS A 90 -18.90 -15.45 12.14
N GLY A 91 -18.24 -14.94 11.11
CA GLY A 91 -16.87 -14.45 11.23
C GLY A 91 -16.85 -13.12 11.96
N LYS A 92 -15.94 -12.94 12.92
CA LYS A 92 -15.86 -11.70 13.70
C LYS A 92 -15.19 -10.53 12.96
N TYR A 93 -14.40 -10.81 11.93
CA TYR A 93 -13.60 -9.80 11.24
C TYR A 93 -13.86 -9.83 9.74
N VAL A 94 -13.95 -8.66 9.13
CA VAL A 94 -14.08 -8.51 7.67
C VAL A 94 -12.72 -8.36 6.99
N LEU A 95 -11.70 -7.95 7.73
CA LEU A 95 -10.36 -7.66 7.25
C LEU A 95 -9.34 -7.92 8.35
N ILE A 96 -8.16 -8.41 7.97
CA ILE A 96 -7.02 -8.55 8.87
C ILE A 96 -5.87 -7.67 8.39
N ILE A 97 -5.23 -6.95 9.30
CA ILE A 97 -4.10 -6.07 9.03
C ILE A 97 -2.92 -6.49 9.89
N TYR A 98 -1.76 -6.68 9.27
CA TYR A 98 -0.49 -6.92 9.96
C TYR A 98 0.43 -5.71 9.77
N GLU A 99 0.77 -5.05 10.87
CA GLU A 99 1.84 -4.04 10.91
C GLU A 99 3.17 -4.62 10.43
N ASN A 100 3.42 -5.90 10.70
CA ASN A 100 4.57 -6.62 10.17
C ASN A 100 4.12 -7.96 9.59
N ILE A 101 4.10 -8.06 8.26
CA ILE A 101 3.69 -9.28 7.56
C ILE A 101 4.56 -10.49 7.90
N LEU A 102 5.79 -10.29 8.37
CA LEU A 102 6.66 -11.40 8.80
C LEU A 102 6.05 -12.17 9.98
N LYS A 103 5.21 -11.53 10.81
CA LYS A 103 4.51 -12.20 11.91
C LYS A 103 3.47 -13.21 11.41
N TYR A 104 2.78 -12.89 10.31
CA TYR A 104 1.88 -13.82 9.63
C TYR A 104 2.64 -14.95 8.92
N ILE A 105 3.80 -14.64 8.34
CA ILE A 105 4.57 -15.59 7.52
C ILE A 105 5.33 -16.59 8.38
N ASN A 106 5.89 -16.13 9.50
CA ASN A 106 6.66 -16.95 10.43
C ASN A 106 5.80 -17.48 11.60
N MET A 107 4.48 -17.32 11.52
CA MET A 107 3.52 -17.93 12.44
C MET A 107 3.70 -19.46 12.46
N ASP A 108 3.45 -20.08 13.61
CA ASP A 108 3.43 -21.54 13.69
C ASP A 108 2.36 -22.13 12.76
N SER A 109 2.58 -23.36 12.30
CA SER A 109 1.75 -23.99 11.28
C SER A 109 0.30 -24.18 11.72
N TRP A 110 0.03 -24.33 13.02
CA TRP A 110 -1.32 -24.53 13.53
C TRP A 110 -2.13 -23.24 13.49
N ASN A 111 -1.62 -22.16 14.10
CA ASN A 111 -2.26 -20.85 14.04
C ASN A 111 -2.38 -20.36 12.60
N ARG A 112 -1.33 -20.57 11.78
CA ARG A 112 -1.36 -20.19 10.37
C ARG A 112 -2.46 -20.92 9.61
N SER A 113 -2.60 -22.24 9.80
CA SER A 113 -3.66 -23.03 9.16
C SER A 113 -5.06 -22.62 9.62
N LEU A 114 -5.22 -22.29 10.91
CA LEU A 114 -6.48 -21.80 11.46
C LEU A 114 -6.89 -20.46 10.82
N LEU A 115 -5.95 -19.52 10.75
CA LEU A 115 -6.17 -18.20 10.15
C LEU A 115 -6.44 -18.29 8.64
N ASP A 116 -5.67 -19.11 7.92
CA ASP A 116 -5.85 -19.28 6.48
C ASP A 116 -7.19 -19.94 6.16
N LYS A 117 -7.62 -20.94 6.95
CA LYS A 117 -8.95 -21.55 6.81
C LYS A 117 -10.05 -20.52 7.03
N TYR A 118 -9.90 -19.67 8.04
CA TYR A 118 -10.83 -18.58 8.30
C TYR A 118 -10.90 -17.60 7.12
N CYS A 119 -9.76 -17.17 6.59
CA CYS A 119 -9.70 -16.27 5.45
C CYS A 119 -10.40 -16.86 4.21
N VAL A 120 -10.16 -18.13 3.91
CA VAL A 120 -10.79 -18.81 2.77
C VAL A 120 -12.29 -19.02 3.00
N GLU A 121 -12.70 -19.46 4.20
CA GLU A 121 -14.10 -19.77 4.51
C GLU A 121 -14.98 -18.52 4.51
N TYR A 122 -14.49 -17.40 5.02
CA TYR A 122 -15.23 -16.14 5.17
C TYR A 122 -14.86 -15.08 4.13
N GLY A 123 -13.91 -15.36 3.23
CA GLY A 123 -13.47 -14.42 2.20
C GLY A 123 -12.73 -13.21 2.77
N VAL A 124 -12.02 -13.38 3.88
CA VAL A 124 -11.32 -12.28 4.57
C VAL A 124 -9.95 -12.05 3.92
N GLY A 125 -9.71 -10.82 3.46
CA GLY A 125 -8.42 -10.40 2.92
C GLY A 125 -7.41 -10.00 4.00
N VAL A 126 -6.15 -9.86 3.60
CA VAL A 126 -5.05 -9.44 4.48
C VAL A 126 -4.33 -8.21 3.94
N ILE A 127 -4.13 -7.18 4.76
CA ILE A 127 -3.17 -6.11 4.47
C ILE A 127 -1.91 -6.36 5.29
N GLY A 128 -0.75 -6.25 4.67
CA GLY A 128 0.53 -6.47 5.34
C GLY A 128 1.53 -5.39 5.03
N PHE A 129 2.27 -4.94 6.02
CA PHE A 129 3.41 -4.05 5.81
C PHE A 129 4.71 -4.85 5.97
N HIS A 130 5.65 -4.59 5.08
CA HIS A 130 7.00 -5.10 5.17
C HIS A 130 7.97 -3.93 5.16
N ARG A 131 8.66 -3.74 6.27
CA ARG A 131 9.76 -2.79 6.42
C ARG A 131 10.97 -3.54 6.92
N THR A 132 12.11 -3.34 6.27
CA THR A 132 13.37 -3.93 6.70
C THR A 132 13.95 -3.08 7.85
N ASN A 133 14.31 -3.72 8.96
CA ASN A 133 14.83 -3.03 10.15
C ASN A 133 16.37 -3.01 10.23
N ASP A 134 17.05 -3.92 9.53
CA ASP A 134 18.51 -3.97 9.49
C ASP A 134 19.04 -3.04 8.41
N LYS A 135 20.13 -2.30 8.67
CA LYS A 135 20.68 -1.33 7.70
C LYS A 135 21.38 -1.94 6.48
N SER A 136 21.48 -3.27 6.39
CA SER A 136 22.11 -3.93 5.25
C SER A 136 21.13 -4.07 4.09
N LEU A 137 21.63 -4.00 2.85
CA LEU A 137 20.82 -4.37 1.69
C LEU A 137 20.45 -5.84 1.83
N GLN A 138 19.16 -6.12 1.98
CA GLN A 138 18.64 -7.48 2.12
C GLN A 138 17.89 -7.85 0.85
N SER A 139 18.40 -8.86 0.15
CA SER A 139 17.66 -9.58 -0.88
C SER A 139 17.29 -10.95 -0.33
N PHE A 140 16.00 -11.22 -0.19
CA PHE A 140 15.54 -12.56 0.19
C PHE A 140 14.21 -12.89 -0.48
N GLN A 141 13.99 -14.18 -0.68
CA GLN A 141 12.71 -14.69 -1.13
C GLN A 141 11.82 -14.89 0.10
N LEU A 142 10.62 -14.33 0.07
CA LEU A 142 9.69 -14.46 1.16
C LEU A 142 9.14 -15.90 1.20
N LYS A 143 9.30 -16.60 2.33
CA LYS A 143 8.89 -18.00 2.46
C LYS A 143 7.41 -18.17 2.10
N GLY A 144 7.11 -19.05 1.16
CA GLY A 144 5.75 -19.31 0.69
C GLY A 144 5.25 -18.37 -0.41
N PHE A 145 6.07 -17.43 -0.88
CA PHE A 145 5.71 -16.50 -1.95
C PHE A 145 6.70 -16.59 -3.13
N PRO A 146 6.23 -16.53 -4.39
CA PRO A 146 7.06 -16.66 -5.58
C PRO A 146 7.59 -15.30 -6.06
N PHE A 147 8.02 -14.42 -5.15
CA PHE A 147 8.63 -13.14 -5.48
C PHE A 147 9.81 -12.82 -4.55
N SER A 148 10.73 -12.02 -5.08
CA SER A 148 11.90 -11.54 -4.33
C SER A 148 11.63 -10.17 -3.75
N ILE A 149 12.19 -9.93 -2.57
CA ILE A 149 12.09 -8.67 -1.85
C ILE A 149 13.49 -8.03 -1.77
N TYR A 150 13.57 -6.73 -1.99
CA TYR A 150 14.78 -5.93 -1.80
C TYR A 150 14.50 -4.78 -0.83
N GLY A 151 15.17 -4.77 0.32
CA GLY A 151 14.97 -3.78 1.39
C GLY A 151 16.06 -2.72 1.49
N ASN A 152 15.80 -1.68 2.29
CA ASN A 152 16.70 -0.56 2.59
C ASN A 152 17.15 0.22 1.35
N LEU A 153 16.18 0.52 0.50
CA LEU A 153 16.41 1.28 -0.72
C LEU A 153 15.87 2.70 -0.57
N ALA A 154 16.56 3.64 -1.20
CA ALA A 154 15.95 4.91 -1.58
C ALA A 154 15.28 4.73 -2.94
N VAL A 155 14.07 5.27 -3.10
CA VAL A 155 13.32 5.18 -4.36
C VAL A 155 12.93 6.58 -4.84
N LYS A 156 12.64 6.69 -6.14
CA LYS A 156 12.28 7.92 -6.83
C LYS A 156 11.31 7.60 -7.96
N ASP A 157 10.73 8.64 -8.55
CA ASP A 157 9.95 8.56 -9.79
C ASP A 157 8.83 7.49 -9.68
N CYS A 158 7.77 7.81 -8.94
CA CYS A 158 6.70 6.88 -8.64
C CYS A 158 5.46 7.09 -9.50
N CYS A 159 4.66 6.05 -9.66
CA CYS A 159 3.37 6.13 -10.34
C CYS A 159 2.44 4.99 -9.94
N ILE A 160 1.15 5.19 -10.20
CA ILE A 160 0.10 4.23 -9.88
C ILE A 160 -0.22 3.40 -11.12
N ASN A 161 -0.34 2.07 -10.95
CA ASN A 161 -0.78 1.18 -12.01
C ASN A 161 -2.27 1.43 -12.35
N PRO A 162 -2.60 1.95 -13.55
CA PRO A 162 -3.98 2.24 -13.92
C PRO A 162 -4.87 1.00 -14.02
N HIS A 163 -4.28 -0.19 -14.13
CA HIS A 163 -5.01 -1.45 -14.25
C HIS A 163 -5.32 -2.10 -12.91
N SER A 164 -4.90 -1.52 -11.78
CA SER A 164 -5.15 -2.10 -10.46
C SER A 164 -6.63 -2.03 -10.09
N PRO A 165 -7.29 -3.16 -9.81
CA PRO A 165 -8.72 -3.20 -9.44
C PRO A 165 -8.97 -2.64 -8.03
N LEU A 166 -7.90 -2.44 -7.24
CA LEU A 166 -7.99 -1.86 -5.90
C LEU A 166 -8.43 -0.39 -5.91
N LEU A 167 -8.10 0.34 -6.98
CA LEU A 167 -8.21 1.80 -7.02
C LEU A 167 -9.67 2.26 -7.02
N ARG A 168 -10.01 3.14 -6.07
CA ARG A 168 -11.36 3.72 -5.95
C ARG A 168 -11.27 5.22 -5.69
N VAL A 169 -10.74 5.59 -4.53
CA VAL A 169 -10.44 6.96 -4.14
C VAL A 169 -9.23 7.46 -4.92
N THR A 170 -8.18 6.65 -4.97
CA THR A 170 -6.96 6.97 -5.69
C THR A 170 -7.22 6.84 -7.19
N LYS A 171 -6.81 7.86 -7.95
CA LYS A 171 -6.80 7.80 -9.42
C LYS A 171 -5.41 7.48 -9.91
N SER A 172 -5.33 6.78 -11.04
CA SER A 172 -4.07 6.58 -11.73
C SER A 172 -3.38 7.93 -11.95
N SER A 173 -2.09 8.00 -11.62
CA SER A 173 -1.28 9.19 -11.83
C SER A 173 -0.31 8.97 -12.98
N LYS A 174 0.03 10.07 -13.66
CA LYS A 174 1.23 10.12 -14.50
C LYS A 174 2.47 9.94 -13.62
N LEU A 175 3.60 9.61 -14.24
CA LEU A 175 4.89 9.50 -13.54
C LEU A 175 5.22 10.77 -12.74
N GLU A 176 5.15 10.67 -11.41
CA GLU A 176 5.55 11.72 -10.49
C GLU A 176 7.05 11.64 -10.27
N ARG A 177 7.80 12.54 -10.91
CA ARG A 177 9.26 12.62 -10.80
C ARG A 177 9.68 13.23 -9.47
N GLY A 178 10.74 12.69 -8.89
CA GLY A 178 11.29 13.19 -7.63
C GLY A 178 11.65 12.08 -6.65
N SER A 179 12.39 12.44 -5.60
CA SER A 179 12.77 11.48 -4.56
C SER A 179 11.61 11.23 -3.61
N LEU A 180 11.37 9.96 -3.27
CA LEU A 180 10.43 9.59 -2.22
C LEU A 180 11.08 9.71 -0.84
N PRO A 181 10.28 9.93 0.22
CA PRO A 181 10.81 10.15 1.56
C PRO A 181 11.46 8.88 2.12
N GLY A 182 12.63 9.02 2.75
CA GLY A 182 13.32 7.92 3.43
C GLY A 182 14.21 7.04 2.53
N THR A 183 14.87 6.08 3.16
CA THR A 183 15.81 5.13 2.52
C THR A 183 15.59 3.69 2.99
N ASP A 184 14.46 3.46 3.64
CA ASP A 184 14.02 2.22 4.27
C ASP A 184 12.93 1.53 3.44
N TRP A 185 12.88 1.83 2.14
CA TRP A 185 11.92 1.21 1.25
C TRP A 185 12.28 -0.22 0.96
N THR A 186 11.23 -1.03 0.92
CA THR A 186 11.22 -2.33 0.33
C THR A 186 10.54 -2.27 -1.02
N VAL A 187 11.14 -2.92 -2.01
CA VAL A 187 10.54 -3.14 -3.32
C VAL A 187 10.36 -4.63 -3.60
N PHE A 188 9.32 -4.96 -4.34
CA PHE A 188 8.95 -6.30 -4.73
C PHE A 188 9.30 -6.54 -6.20
N GLN A 189 10.10 -7.57 -6.46
CA GLN A 189 10.34 -8.06 -7.80
C GLN A 189 9.40 -9.24 -8.09
N ILE A 190 8.34 -8.94 -8.82
CA ILE A 190 7.33 -9.92 -9.22
C ILE A 190 7.64 -10.41 -10.63
N ASN A 191 7.77 -11.73 -10.76
CA ASN A 191 7.87 -12.41 -12.07
C ASN A 191 6.66 -13.31 -12.35
N HIS A 192 5.56 -13.13 -11.62
CA HIS A 192 4.40 -14.02 -11.67
C HIS A 192 3.09 -13.25 -11.78
N SER A 193 2.17 -13.70 -12.64
CA SER A 193 0.92 -12.99 -12.96
C SER A 193 -0.13 -13.00 -11.85
N THR A 194 0.10 -13.73 -10.75
CA THR A 194 -0.81 -13.77 -9.60
C THR A 194 -0.64 -12.59 -8.64
N TYR A 195 0.42 -11.79 -8.84
CA TYR A 195 0.66 -10.57 -8.09
C TYR A 195 0.59 -9.39 -9.05
N GLN A 196 -0.25 -8.43 -8.71
CA GLN A 196 -0.42 -7.21 -9.49
C GLN A 196 0.26 -6.04 -8.77
N PRO A 197 1.25 -5.37 -9.40
CA PRO A 197 1.79 -4.14 -8.86
C PRO A 197 0.71 -3.05 -8.76
N VAL A 198 0.72 -2.28 -7.67
CA VAL A 198 -0.23 -1.18 -7.43
C VAL A 198 0.46 0.17 -7.58
N ILE A 199 1.65 0.31 -6.98
CA ILE A 199 2.54 1.46 -7.17
C ILE A 199 3.87 0.94 -7.71
N PHE A 200 4.38 1.63 -8.71
CA PHE A 200 5.74 1.47 -9.21
C PHE A 200 6.64 2.61 -8.71
N ALA A 201 7.93 2.32 -8.51
CA ALA A 201 8.96 3.32 -8.30
C ALA A 201 10.30 2.85 -8.89
N LYS A 202 11.18 3.79 -9.21
CA LYS A 202 12.57 3.50 -9.58
C LYS A 202 13.45 3.50 -8.34
N ILE A 203 14.45 2.62 -8.31
CA ILE A 203 15.45 2.63 -7.25
C ILE A 203 16.44 3.78 -7.49
N LYS A 204 16.74 4.54 -6.46
CA LYS A 204 17.83 5.52 -6.44
C LYS A 204 19.13 4.77 -6.17
N THR A 205 19.70 4.15 -7.21
CA THR A 205 20.98 3.42 -7.10
C THR A 205 22.11 4.33 -6.60
N PRO A 206 22.84 3.96 -5.54
CA PRO A 206 24.25 4.32 -5.42
C PRO A 206 25.02 3.62 -6.56
N GLU A 207 25.98 4.29 -7.17
CA GLU A 207 26.68 3.83 -8.38
C GLU A 207 27.44 2.48 -8.25
N ASN A 208 27.52 1.90 -7.05
CA ASN A 208 28.47 0.83 -6.70
C ASN A 208 27.86 -0.52 -6.27
N LEU A 209 26.56 -0.77 -6.50
CA LEU A 209 25.92 -2.01 -6.04
C LEU A 209 25.54 -2.93 -7.20
N SER A 210 26.16 -4.11 -7.19
CA SER A 210 25.81 -5.29 -7.98
C SER A 210 24.84 -6.18 -7.17
N PRO A 211 23.87 -6.88 -7.78
CA PRO A 211 23.69 -7.07 -9.21
C PRO A 211 23.02 -5.86 -9.89
N PRO A 212 23.12 -5.75 -11.23
CA PRO A 212 22.53 -4.66 -12.00
C PRO A 212 21.02 -4.85 -12.02
N VAL A 213 20.35 -4.47 -10.94
CA VAL A 213 18.94 -4.15 -10.98
C VAL A 213 18.81 -3.04 -12.02
N SER A 214 18.29 -3.36 -13.20
CA SER A 214 18.49 -2.60 -14.44
C SER A 214 18.31 -1.11 -14.17
N LYS A 215 19.36 -0.29 -14.41
CA LYS A 215 19.30 1.16 -14.14
C LYS A 215 18.04 1.73 -14.81
N GLY A 216 17.14 2.31 -14.00
CA GLY A 216 15.90 2.89 -14.48
C GLY A 216 14.69 1.95 -14.58
N ALA A 217 14.82 0.67 -14.21
CA ALA A 217 13.68 -0.25 -14.09
C ALA A 217 12.73 0.18 -12.96
N PHE A 218 11.45 -0.06 -13.19
CA PHE A 218 10.40 0.11 -12.20
C PHE A 218 10.22 -1.15 -11.38
N PHE A 219 10.14 -0.96 -10.06
CA PHE A 219 9.83 -2.00 -9.09
C PHE A 219 8.52 -1.69 -8.41
N ALA A 220 7.80 -2.73 -7.99
CA ALA A 220 6.58 -2.52 -7.24
C ALA A 220 6.94 -2.14 -5.78
N THR A 221 6.35 -1.07 -5.26
CA THR A 221 6.43 -0.73 -3.82
C THR A 221 5.18 -1.18 -3.06
N ILE A 222 4.09 -1.45 -3.79
CA ILE A 222 2.87 -2.08 -3.28
C ILE A 222 2.43 -3.14 -4.27
N ILE A 223 2.03 -4.31 -3.76
CA ILE A 223 1.56 -5.43 -4.57
C ILE A 223 0.23 -5.97 -4.06
N HIS A 224 -0.63 -6.40 -4.98
CA HIS A 224 -1.88 -7.11 -4.72
C HIS A 224 -1.70 -8.58 -5.10
N ASP A 225 -1.67 -9.45 -4.09
CA ASP A 225 -1.82 -10.89 -4.26
C ASP A 225 -3.30 -11.20 -4.55
N LEU A 226 -3.57 -11.72 -5.74
CA LEU A 226 -4.91 -12.07 -6.18
C LEU A 226 -5.45 -13.32 -5.46
N GLY A 227 -4.65 -14.00 -4.64
CA GLY A 227 -5.09 -15.19 -3.90
C GLY A 227 -5.29 -16.42 -4.79
N VAL A 228 -4.66 -16.45 -5.97
CA VAL A 228 -4.78 -17.57 -6.92
C VAL A 228 -4.20 -18.88 -6.36
N HIS A 229 -3.19 -18.79 -5.49
CA HIS A 229 -2.51 -19.97 -4.94
C HIS A 229 -3.22 -20.61 -3.75
N ASP A 230 -3.75 -19.80 -2.84
CA ASP A 230 -4.31 -20.28 -1.56
C ASP A 230 -5.72 -19.75 -1.26
N GLY A 231 -6.31 -18.99 -2.17
CA GLY A 231 -7.65 -18.41 -2.03
C GLY A 231 -7.69 -17.13 -1.18
N ILE A 232 -6.55 -16.60 -0.74
CA ILE A 232 -6.50 -15.44 0.17
C ILE A 232 -5.93 -14.24 -0.57
N GLN A 233 -6.75 -13.19 -0.70
CA GLN A 233 -6.28 -11.94 -1.30
C GLN A 233 -5.48 -11.12 -0.29
N ARG A 234 -4.36 -10.54 -0.74
CA ARG A 234 -3.48 -9.74 0.12
C ARG A 234 -3.02 -8.47 -0.56
N VAL A 235 -2.89 -7.39 0.20
CA VAL A 235 -2.21 -6.18 -0.27
C VAL A 235 -0.98 -5.94 0.60
N LEU A 236 0.20 -5.95 0.00
CA LEU A 236 1.47 -5.83 0.70
C LEU A 236 2.13 -4.49 0.39
N PHE A 237 2.46 -3.75 1.45
CA PHE A 237 3.13 -2.44 1.40
C PHE A 237 4.61 -2.62 1.71
N GLY A 238 5.47 -2.08 0.85
CA GLY A 238 6.93 -2.07 1.02
C GLY A 238 7.47 -0.89 1.82
N ASN A 239 6.61 -0.13 2.49
CA ASN A 239 7.02 0.87 3.47
C ASN A 239 5.81 1.20 4.38
N ASN A 240 6.02 2.02 5.41
CA ASN A 240 5.00 2.56 6.30
C ASN A 240 4.03 3.54 5.59
N LEU A 241 3.18 4.19 6.38
CA LEU A 241 2.16 5.14 5.92
C LEU A 241 2.64 6.60 5.87
N ASN A 242 3.94 6.89 6.05
CA ASN A 242 4.44 8.27 6.02
C ASN A 242 4.35 8.90 4.63
N PHE A 243 4.48 8.09 3.57
CA PHE A 243 4.24 8.56 2.22
C PHE A 243 2.74 8.72 1.99
N TRP A 244 2.29 9.93 1.64
CA TRP A 244 0.88 10.30 1.56
C TRP A 244 0.07 9.37 0.63
N LEU A 245 0.66 8.90 -0.47
CA LEU A 245 -0.01 8.02 -1.41
C LEU A 245 -0.29 6.62 -0.83
N HIS A 246 0.57 6.14 0.08
CA HIS A 246 0.30 4.89 0.80
C HIS A 246 -0.97 4.99 1.65
N LYS A 247 -1.27 6.16 2.23
CA LYS A 247 -2.51 6.36 2.99
C LYS A 247 -3.75 6.22 2.10
N LEU A 248 -3.70 6.76 0.88
CA LEU A 248 -4.80 6.64 -0.09
C LEU A 248 -4.97 5.20 -0.58
N ILE A 249 -3.88 4.53 -0.97
CA ILE A 249 -3.92 3.12 -1.38
C ILE A 249 -4.36 2.22 -0.22
N PHE A 250 -4.03 2.55 1.03
CA PHE A 250 -4.48 1.81 2.21
C PHE A 250 -6.01 1.90 2.39
N ILE A 251 -6.60 3.07 2.22
CA ILE A 251 -8.07 3.24 2.23
C ILE A 251 -8.72 2.43 1.09
N ASP A 252 -8.13 2.48 -0.11
CA ASP A 252 -8.60 1.71 -1.26
C ASP A 252 -8.52 0.19 -1.02
N ALA A 253 -7.42 -0.29 -0.43
CA ALA A 253 -7.22 -1.68 -0.06
C ALA A 253 -8.23 -2.15 1.00
N ILE A 254 -8.53 -1.32 2.02
CA ILE A 254 -9.57 -1.62 3.02
C ILE A 254 -10.93 -1.77 2.33
N SER A 255 -11.30 -0.83 1.46
CA SER A 255 -12.58 -0.89 0.75
C SER A 255 -12.67 -2.11 -0.16
N PHE A 256 -11.62 -2.41 -0.90
CA PHE A 256 -11.61 -3.55 -1.81
C PHE A 256 -11.67 -4.89 -1.09
N LEU A 257 -10.74 -5.13 -0.14
CA LEU A 257 -10.63 -6.42 0.55
C LEU A 257 -11.78 -6.68 1.52
N SER A 258 -12.48 -5.65 1.99
CA SER A 258 -13.70 -5.81 2.80
C SER A 258 -14.97 -6.05 1.96
N GLY A 259 -14.84 -6.23 0.64
CA GLY A 259 -15.98 -6.37 -0.26
C GLY A 259 -16.87 -5.12 -0.27
N LYS A 260 -16.26 -3.94 -0.12
CA LYS A 260 -16.91 -2.62 -0.02
C LYS A 260 -17.75 -2.39 1.24
N LYS A 261 -17.65 -3.23 2.27
CA LYS A 261 -18.30 -2.99 3.57
C LYS A 261 -17.71 -1.80 4.33
N LEU A 262 -16.40 -1.62 4.21
CA LEU A 262 -15.68 -0.50 4.84
C LEU A 262 -15.30 0.48 3.73
N GLU A 263 -16.22 1.40 3.43
CA GLU A 263 -16.02 2.40 2.39
C GLU A 263 -16.29 3.81 2.90
N LEU A 264 -15.51 4.76 2.38
CA LEU A 264 -15.74 6.19 2.58
C LEU A 264 -16.50 6.76 1.39
N SER A 265 -17.27 7.83 1.62
CA SER A 265 -17.86 8.61 0.53
C SER A 265 -16.74 9.17 -0.37
N LEU A 266 -17.05 9.34 -1.66
CA LEU A 266 -16.18 10.06 -2.59
C LEU A 266 -16.42 11.57 -2.56
N ASP A 267 -17.41 12.05 -1.81
CA ASP A 267 -17.68 13.46 -1.63
C ASP A 267 -16.53 14.12 -0.85
N ARG A 268 -16.10 15.29 -1.32
CA ARG A 268 -15.05 16.09 -0.69
C ARG A 268 -15.61 17.46 -0.39
N TYR A 269 -15.66 17.80 0.89
CA TYR A 269 -16.06 19.11 1.36
C TYR A 269 -14.80 19.97 1.53
N ILE A 270 -14.76 21.11 0.85
CA ILE A 270 -13.71 22.10 1.00
C ILE A 270 -14.37 23.34 1.58
N LEU A 271 -14.02 23.67 2.83
CA LEU A 271 -14.41 24.92 3.45
C LEU A 271 -13.26 25.91 3.25
N VAL A 272 -13.55 27.01 2.56
CA VAL A 272 -12.64 28.15 2.43
C VAL A 272 -13.17 29.24 3.31
N ASP A 273 -12.42 29.56 4.36
CA ASP A 273 -12.73 30.67 5.25
C ASP A 273 -11.84 31.87 4.89
N ILE A 274 -12.44 33.05 4.76
CA ILE A 274 -11.74 34.28 4.41
C ILE A 274 -11.92 35.27 5.56
N ASP A 275 -10.91 35.31 6.41
CA ASP A 275 -10.84 36.24 7.52
C ASP A 275 -10.40 37.65 7.08
N ASP A 276 -10.59 38.62 7.97
CA ASP A 276 -10.03 39.97 7.88
C ASP A 276 -10.41 40.79 6.64
N ILE A 277 -11.53 40.45 5.99
CA ILE A 277 -12.03 41.08 4.74
C ILE A 277 -12.00 42.61 4.78
N PHE A 278 -12.26 43.24 5.93
CA PHE A 278 -12.32 44.70 6.07
C PHE A 278 -11.20 45.33 6.92
N VAL A 279 -10.29 44.54 7.47
CA VAL A 279 -9.28 45.03 8.44
C VAL A 279 -7.83 44.94 7.93
N GLY A 280 -7.64 44.59 6.65
CA GLY A 280 -6.34 44.60 5.99
C GLY A 280 -5.68 45.99 5.95
N LYS A 281 -4.35 46.02 5.99
CA LYS A 281 -3.55 47.26 5.90
C LYS A 281 -3.75 47.95 4.54
N GLU A 282 -3.60 49.26 4.55
CA GLU A 282 -3.65 50.07 3.33
C GLU A 282 -2.59 49.60 2.32
N GLY A 283 -2.96 49.44 1.05
CA GLY A 283 -2.11 48.88 -0.02
C GLY A 283 -2.23 47.37 -0.22
N THR A 284 -2.72 46.61 0.77
CA THR A 284 -3.00 45.15 0.64
C THR A 284 -4.46 44.80 0.89
N ARG A 285 -5.29 45.79 1.23
CA ARG A 285 -6.71 45.62 1.49
C ARG A 285 -7.44 45.28 0.19
N MET A 286 -8.30 44.27 0.26
CA MET A 286 -9.18 43.87 -0.83
C MET A 286 -10.03 45.07 -1.29
N ASN A 287 -10.01 45.35 -2.58
CA ASN A 287 -10.76 46.44 -3.20
C ASN A 287 -11.88 45.87 -4.09
N THR A 288 -12.74 46.75 -4.61
CA THR A 288 -13.90 46.33 -5.42
C THR A 288 -13.54 45.57 -6.69
N ASN A 289 -12.33 45.73 -7.23
CA ASN A 289 -11.87 45.00 -8.40
C ASN A 289 -11.38 43.59 -8.05
N ASP A 290 -11.05 43.31 -6.79
CA ASP A 290 -10.54 41.99 -6.36
C ASP A 290 -11.68 40.98 -6.10
N VAL A 291 -12.91 41.46 -5.93
CA VAL A 291 -14.10 40.67 -5.54
C VAL A 291 -15.11 40.49 -6.69
N LYS A 292 -14.94 41.25 -7.78
CA LYS A 292 -15.82 41.19 -8.95
C LYS A 292 -15.33 40.16 -9.96
#